data_AF-A0A9X3NH32-F1
#
_entry.id   AF-A0A9X3NH32-F1
#
_cell.length_a   1.000
_cell.length_b   1.000
_cell.length_c   1.000
_cell.angle_alpha   90.00
_cell.angle_beta   90.00
_cell.angle_gamma   90.00
#
_symmetry.space_group_name_H-M   'P 1'
#
loop_
_entity.id
_entity.type
_entity.pdbx_description
1 polymer ?
#
loop_
_entity_poly.entity_id
_entity_poly.type
_entity_poly.pdbx_seq_one_letter_code
_entity_poly.pdbx_strand_id
1 'polypeptide(L)'
;MAHRHPSKLNAEHVAHPGARRLLKAELANCAECRAQGDADALGDSAVLDSLLHGFVLKRAEQWRNRHSRYPVTLYDLAPPDELRFLDIATREVVRLCVVEGRAGDRVETAGALAELANLTDEERARVLGDLVDGILEDEG
;
A
#
# COMPACT_ATOMS: atom_id res chain seq x y z
N MET A 1 18.33 11.94 -18.27
CA MET A 1 18.65 13.04 -17.33
C MET A 1 18.53 12.47 -15.92
N ALA A 2 19.32 12.93 -14.94
CA ALA A 2 19.22 12.43 -13.57
C ALA A 2 18.10 13.19 -12.83
N HIS A 3 16.96 12.53 -12.62
CA HIS A 3 15.85 13.08 -11.83
C HIS A 3 16.26 13.11 -10.34
N ARG A 4 16.08 14.26 -9.67
CA ARG A 4 16.41 14.42 -8.25
C ARG A 4 15.18 14.09 -7.42
N HIS A 5 15.27 13.04 -6.62
CA HIS A 5 14.24 12.62 -5.68
C HIS A 5 14.70 12.81 -4.24
N PRO A 6 13.79 12.97 -3.26
CA PRO A 6 14.14 13.06 -1.86
C PRO A 6 14.98 11.85 -1.40
N SER A 7 16.00 12.14 -0.60
CA SER A 7 16.88 11.10 -0.04
C SER A 7 16.17 10.30 1.04
N LYS A 8 15.33 10.97 1.84
CA LYS A 8 14.54 10.38 2.93
C LYS A 8 13.15 9.94 2.44
N LEU A 9 12.66 8.86 3.03
CA LEU A 9 11.32 8.28 2.86
C LEU A 9 11.04 7.51 4.14
N ASN A 10 10.04 7.89 4.92
CA ASN A 10 9.64 7.25 6.19
C ASN A 10 8.63 6.10 5.97
N ALA A 11 8.83 5.32 4.91
CA ALA A 11 8.10 4.09 4.63
C ALA A 11 9.00 2.89 4.96
N GLU A 12 9.22 2.61 6.25
CA GLU A 12 10.14 1.55 6.71
C GLU A 12 9.68 0.14 6.35
N HIS A 13 8.36 -0.05 6.21
CA HIS A 13 7.75 -1.32 5.84
C HIS A 13 7.76 -1.59 4.32
N VAL A 14 8.17 -0.61 3.51
CA VAL A 14 8.33 -0.78 2.06
C VAL A 14 9.80 -1.11 1.76
N ALA A 15 10.08 -2.39 1.58
CA ALA A 15 11.44 -2.91 1.39
C ALA A 15 11.88 -2.90 -0.09
N HIS A 16 10.97 -3.09 -1.04
CA HIS A 16 11.35 -3.28 -2.45
C HIS A 16 11.90 -1.97 -3.07
N PRO A 17 13.08 -1.99 -3.71
CA PRO A 17 13.67 -0.78 -4.28
C PRO A 17 12.80 -0.10 -5.33
N GLY A 18 12.06 -0.88 -6.13
CA GLY A 18 11.10 -0.33 -7.11
C GLY A 18 9.96 0.43 -6.44
N ALA A 19 9.35 -0.16 -5.40
CA ALA A 19 8.28 0.47 -4.63
C ALA A 19 8.77 1.78 -3.97
N ARG A 20 9.95 1.75 -3.36
CA ARG A 20 10.57 2.94 -2.76
C ARG A 20 10.88 4.03 -3.79
N ARG A 21 11.26 3.65 -5.02
CA ARG A 21 11.48 4.62 -6.12
C ARG A 21 10.18 5.29 -6.55
N LEU A 22 9.09 4.54 -6.68
CA LEU A 22 7.76 5.09 -6.99
C LEU A 22 7.34 6.11 -5.92
N LEU A 23 7.37 5.73 -4.64
CA LEU A 23 7.02 6.64 -3.53
C LEU A 23 7.85 7.93 -3.52
N LYS A 24 9.14 7.83 -3.83
CA LYS A 24 10.01 9.00 -3.95
C LYS A 24 9.71 9.86 -5.17
N ALA A 25 9.28 9.25 -6.27
CA ALA A 25 8.85 9.98 -7.46
C ALA A 25 7.55 10.76 -7.19
N GLU A 26 6.64 10.18 -6.42
CA GLU A 26 5.41 10.83 -5.94
C GLU A 26 5.70 12.04 -5.07
N LEU A 27 6.56 11.89 -4.06
CA LEU A 27 6.99 13.03 -3.22
C LEU A 27 7.71 14.12 -4.02
N ALA A 28 8.43 13.76 -5.09
CA ALA A 28 9.07 14.72 -5.99
C ALA A 28 8.12 15.30 -7.05
N ASN A 29 6.86 14.84 -7.11
CA ASN A 29 5.88 15.13 -8.15
C ASN A 29 6.46 14.96 -9.58
N CYS A 30 7.30 13.94 -9.77
CA CYS A 30 8.00 13.72 -11.04
C CYS A 30 7.20 12.80 -11.97
N ALA A 31 6.39 13.39 -12.86
CA ALA A 31 5.48 12.66 -13.74
C ALA A 31 6.11 11.48 -14.52
N GLU A 32 7.30 11.66 -15.09
CA GLU A 32 7.98 10.58 -15.83
C GLU A 32 8.37 9.40 -14.93
N CYS A 33 8.91 9.70 -13.74
CA CYS A 33 9.32 8.66 -12.79
C CYS A 33 8.12 7.97 -12.14
N ARG A 34 7.00 8.68 -11.98
CA ARG A 34 5.73 8.10 -11.55
C ARG A 34 5.17 7.13 -12.58
N ALA A 35 5.05 7.57 -13.84
CA ALA A 35 4.56 6.71 -14.91
C ALA A 35 5.41 5.43 -15.07
N GLN A 36 6.73 5.53 -14.94
CA GLN A 36 7.60 4.35 -14.94
C GLN A 36 7.40 3.49 -13.70
N GLY A 37 7.29 4.11 -12.51
CA GLY A 37 7.07 3.39 -11.26
C GLY A 37 5.72 2.67 -11.23
N ASP A 38 4.68 3.25 -11.81
CA ASP A 38 3.36 2.66 -11.96
C ASP A 38 3.42 1.45 -12.90
N ALA A 39 4.08 1.59 -14.04
CA ALA A 39 4.29 0.49 -14.97
C ALA A 39 5.08 -0.67 -14.31
N ASP A 40 6.12 -0.34 -13.55
CA ASP A 40 6.90 -1.32 -12.78
C ASP A 40 6.02 -2.03 -11.72
N ALA A 41 5.22 -1.27 -10.97
CA ALA A 41 4.34 -1.81 -9.92
C ALA A 41 3.21 -2.69 -10.47
N LEU A 42 2.64 -2.32 -11.61
CA LEU A 42 1.61 -3.11 -12.29
C LEU A 42 2.21 -4.30 -13.06
N GLY A 43 3.49 -4.26 -13.42
CA GLY A 43 4.19 -5.33 -14.14
C GLY A 43 4.88 -6.36 -13.23
N ASP A 44 5.20 -6.01 -11.99
CA ASP A 44 5.96 -6.85 -11.06
C ASP A 44 5.25 -6.99 -9.71
N SER A 45 4.79 -8.23 -9.43
CA SER A 45 4.08 -8.54 -8.20
C SER A 45 4.92 -8.33 -6.94
N ALA A 46 6.26 -8.39 -7.01
CA ALA A 46 7.12 -8.13 -5.85
C ALA A 46 7.15 -6.63 -5.48
N VAL A 47 7.02 -5.74 -6.47
CA VAL A 47 6.86 -4.29 -6.22
C VAL A 47 5.52 -4.06 -5.54
N LEU A 48 4.45 -4.62 -6.09
CA LEU A 48 3.09 -4.45 -5.61
C LEU A 48 2.90 -5.03 -4.19
N ASP A 49 3.43 -6.21 -3.94
CA ASP A 49 3.43 -6.84 -2.62
C ASP A 49 4.13 -5.97 -1.57
N SER A 50 5.28 -5.40 -1.91
CA SER A 50 5.98 -4.51 -0.99
C SER A 50 5.22 -3.21 -0.71
N LEU A 51 4.45 -2.68 -1.67
CA LEU A 51 3.57 -1.53 -1.44
C LEU A 51 2.39 -1.94 -0.55
N LEU A 52 1.76 -3.08 -0.85
CA LEU A 52 0.63 -3.60 -0.09
C LEU A 52 1.01 -3.87 1.37
N HIS A 53 2.15 -4.51 1.62
CA HIS A 53 2.70 -4.70 2.97
C HIS A 53 2.90 -3.36 3.69
N GLY A 54 3.52 -2.38 3.03
CA GLY A 54 3.77 -1.06 3.60
C GLY A 54 2.49 -0.32 3.96
N PHE A 55 1.51 -0.33 3.04
CA PHE A 55 0.20 0.25 3.26
C PHE A 55 -0.52 -0.43 4.42
N VAL A 56 -0.60 -1.77 4.44
CA VAL A 56 -1.33 -2.51 5.47
C VAL A 56 -0.73 -2.26 6.85
N LEU A 57 0.60 -2.32 6.99
CA LEU A 57 1.24 -2.08 8.29
C LEU A 57 1.04 -0.64 8.77
N LYS A 58 1.19 0.34 7.88
CA LYS A 58 0.97 1.75 8.22
C LYS A 58 -0.48 2.00 8.67
N ARG A 59 -1.46 1.52 7.91
CA ARG A 59 -2.88 1.63 8.26
C ARG A 59 -3.22 0.87 9.53
N ALA A 60 -2.67 -0.32 9.72
CA ALA A 60 -2.86 -1.09 10.94
C ALA A 60 -2.31 -0.37 12.17
N GLU A 61 -1.16 0.31 12.05
CA GLU A 61 -0.60 1.12 13.14
C GLU A 61 -1.50 2.32 13.48
N GLN A 62 -2.03 3.01 12.46
CA GLN A 62 -2.92 4.16 12.64
C GLN A 62 -4.28 3.78 13.23
N TRP A 63 -4.84 2.64 12.83
CA TRP A 63 -6.22 2.26 13.16
C TRP A 63 -6.35 1.35 14.39
N ARG A 64 -5.26 0.70 14.82
CA ARG A 64 -5.30 -0.14 16.01
C ARG A 64 -5.63 0.68 17.25
N ASN A 65 -6.39 0.06 18.15
CA ASN A 65 -6.74 0.61 19.44
C ASN A 65 -6.49 -0.42 20.55
N ARG A 66 -6.72 -0.03 21.80
CA ARG A 66 -6.51 -0.91 22.98
C ARG A 66 -7.33 -2.21 22.98
N HIS A 67 -8.33 -2.33 22.11
CA HIS A 67 -9.21 -3.49 21.97
C HIS A 67 -8.95 -4.29 20.70
N SER A 68 -8.02 -3.87 19.83
CA SER A 68 -7.62 -4.63 18.65
C SER A 68 -7.10 -6.01 19.06
N ARG A 69 -7.56 -7.04 18.35
CA ARG A 69 -7.15 -8.43 18.54
C ARG A 69 -6.66 -8.97 17.22
N TYR A 70 -5.62 -9.80 17.27
CA TYR A 70 -5.02 -10.42 16.10
C TYR A 70 -5.25 -11.95 16.16
N PRO A 71 -5.47 -12.62 15.02
CA PRO A 71 -5.49 -12.06 13.67
C PRO A 71 -6.75 -11.22 13.37
N VAL A 72 -6.61 -10.22 12.51
CA VAL A 72 -7.73 -9.39 12.01
C VAL A 72 -7.44 -8.97 10.57
N THR A 73 -8.47 -8.82 9.74
CA THR A 73 -8.28 -8.24 8.40
C THR A 73 -8.03 -6.74 8.52
N LEU A 74 -7.31 -6.14 7.57
CA LEU A 74 -7.17 -4.68 7.57
C LEU A 74 -8.54 -4.00 7.43
N TYR A 75 -9.44 -4.59 6.64
CA TYR A 75 -10.81 -4.11 6.47
C TYR A 75 -11.58 -4.01 7.79
N ASP A 76 -11.52 -5.04 8.63
CA ASP A 76 -12.24 -5.05 9.92
C ASP A 76 -11.59 -4.14 10.96
N LEU A 77 -10.31 -3.80 10.77
CA LEU A 77 -9.59 -2.85 11.61
C LEU A 77 -9.89 -1.39 11.24
N ALA A 78 -10.28 -1.15 9.98
CA ALA A 78 -10.49 0.18 9.44
C ALA A 78 -11.71 0.89 10.05
N PRO A 79 -11.58 2.15 10.48
CA PRO A 79 -12.74 2.97 10.83
C PRO A 79 -13.71 3.09 9.65
N PRO A 80 -15.03 3.11 9.87
CA PRO A 80 -16.01 3.17 8.79
C PRO A 80 -15.85 4.38 7.85
N ASP A 81 -15.36 5.51 8.36
CA ASP A 81 -15.14 6.71 7.56
C ASP A 81 -13.90 6.59 6.66
N GLU A 82 -12.83 5.94 7.13
CA GLU A 82 -11.62 5.67 6.36
C GLU A 82 -11.91 4.77 5.15
N LEU A 83 -12.71 3.72 5.35
CA LEU A 83 -13.11 2.82 4.27
C LEU A 83 -13.83 3.54 3.13
N ARG A 84 -14.51 4.67 3.40
CA ARG A 84 -15.25 5.41 2.36
C ARG A 84 -14.32 6.12 1.37
N PHE A 85 -13.09 6.42 1.77
CA PHE A 85 -12.09 7.06 0.93
C PHE A 85 -11.34 6.08 0.04
N LEU A 86 -11.35 4.79 0.39
CA LEU A 86 -10.79 3.75 -0.47
C LEU A 86 -11.73 3.44 -1.64
N ASP A 87 -11.17 3.17 -2.81
CA ASP A 87 -11.90 2.61 -3.94
C ASP A 87 -12.53 1.25 -3.56
N ILE A 88 -13.60 0.87 -4.26
CA ILE A 88 -14.29 -0.40 -4.03
C ILE A 88 -13.34 -1.59 -4.23
N ALA A 89 -12.50 -1.57 -5.27
CA ALA A 89 -11.52 -2.62 -5.51
C ALA A 89 -10.52 -2.72 -4.35
N THR A 90 -10.05 -1.57 -3.85
CA THR A 90 -9.13 -1.51 -2.71
C THR A 90 -9.75 -2.14 -1.46
N ARG A 91 -11.04 -1.90 -1.21
CA ARG A 91 -11.77 -2.49 -0.09
C ARG A 91 -11.79 -4.02 -0.15
N GLU A 92 -11.97 -4.60 -1.33
CA GLU A 92 -11.96 -6.05 -1.50
C GLU A 92 -10.55 -6.62 -1.33
N VAL A 93 -9.53 -5.94 -1.84
CA VAL A 93 -8.12 -6.31 -1.63
C VAL A 93 -7.76 -6.31 -0.14
N VAL A 94 -8.11 -5.26 0.61
CA VAL A 94 -7.74 -5.14 2.04
C VAL A 94 -8.53 -6.07 2.96
N ARG A 95 -9.65 -6.64 2.51
CA ARG A 95 -10.34 -7.73 3.22
C ARG A 95 -9.53 -9.02 3.26
N LEU A 96 -8.64 -9.20 2.29
CA LEU A 96 -7.78 -10.37 2.16
C LEU A 96 -6.40 -10.15 2.80
N CYS A 97 -6.11 -8.93 3.26
CA CYS A 97 -4.90 -8.62 4.01
C CYS A 97 -5.12 -8.93 5.49
N VAL A 98 -4.42 -9.94 6.02
CA VAL A 98 -4.54 -10.36 7.43
C VAL A 98 -3.37 -9.80 8.23
N VAL A 99 -3.66 -9.01 9.25
CA VAL A 99 -2.69 -8.53 10.23
C VAL A 99 -2.59 -9.52 11.38
N GLU A 100 -1.37 -9.94 11.68
CA GLU A 100 -1.06 -10.96 12.66
C GLU A 100 0.07 -10.54 13.62
N GLY A 101 0.35 -11.42 14.58
CA GLY A 101 1.37 -11.20 15.60
C GLY A 101 0.79 -10.49 16.82
N ARG A 102 1.48 -10.60 17.96
CA ARG A 102 1.00 -9.97 19.21
C ARG A 102 1.03 -8.44 19.14
N ALA A 103 1.92 -7.89 18.31
CA ALA A 103 2.07 -6.46 18.09
C ALA A 103 1.33 -5.95 16.85
N GLY A 104 0.76 -6.85 16.03
CA GLY A 104 0.18 -6.47 14.72
C GLY A 104 1.23 -6.08 13.69
N ASP A 105 2.43 -6.67 13.77
CA ASP A 105 3.64 -6.33 13.01
C ASP A 105 3.91 -7.25 11.83
N ARG A 106 3.05 -8.25 11.61
CA ARG A 106 3.15 -9.19 10.49
C ARG A 106 1.87 -9.11 9.66
N VAL A 107 2.03 -9.26 8.35
CA VAL A 107 0.91 -9.23 7.41
C VAL A 107 0.99 -10.44 6.49
N GLU A 108 -0.17 -11.02 6.21
CA GLU A 108 -0.37 -11.95 5.10
C GLU A 108 -1.09 -11.20 3.96
N THR A 109 -0.51 -11.20 2.76
CA THR A 109 -0.97 -10.51 1.55
C THR A 109 -1.25 -11.45 0.38
N ALA A 110 -0.96 -12.75 0.47
CA ALA A 110 -1.04 -13.67 -0.68
C ALA A 110 -2.45 -13.76 -1.27
N GLY A 111 -3.48 -13.77 -0.42
CA GLY A 111 -4.88 -13.71 -0.87
C GLY A 111 -5.20 -12.41 -1.63
N ALA A 112 -4.71 -11.29 -1.13
CA ALA A 112 -4.89 -9.97 -1.74
C ALA A 112 -4.14 -9.84 -3.09
N LEU A 113 -2.95 -10.42 -3.21
CA LEU A 113 -2.21 -10.49 -4.48
C LEU A 113 -2.94 -11.35 -5.53
N ALA A 114 -3.53 -12.47 -5.10
CA ALA A 114 -4.33 -13.30 -5.99
C ALA A 114 -5.57 -12.55 -6.50
N GLU A 115 -6.23 -11.78 -5.62
CA GLU A 115 -7.36 -10.93 -6.02
C GLU A 115 -6.93 -9.81 -6.97
N LEU A 116 -5.82 -9.12 -6.67
CA LEU A 116 -5.24 -8.09 -7.55
C LEU A 116 -4.92 -8.61 -8.96
N ALA A 117 -4.56 -9.89 -9.10
CA ALA A 117 -4.31 -10.52 -10.39
C ALA A 117 -5.59 -10.77 -11.21
N ASN A 118 -6.76 -10.80 -10.55
CA ASN A 118 -8.06 -10.98 -11.21
C ASN A 118 -8.73 -9.65 -11.59
N LEU A 119 -8.24 -8.53 -11.06
CA LEU A 119 -8.75 -7.19 -11.36
C LEU A 119 -8.37 -6.74 -12.77
N THR A 120 -9.18 -5.85 -13.34
CA THR A 120 -8.83 -5.14 -14.59
C THR A 120 -7.66 -4.19 -14.37
N ASP A 121 -6.94 -3.83 -15.44
CA ASP A 121 -5.82 -2.88 -15.33
C ASP A 121 -6.24 -1.53 -14.74
N GLU A 122 -7.46 -1.06 -15.04
CA GLU A 122 -8.02 0.18 -14.47
C GLU A 122 -8.26 0.06 -12.96
N GLU A 123 -8.77 -1.07 -12.49
CA GLU A 123 -8.96 -1.33 -11.06
C GLU A 123 -7.61 -1.46 -10.34
N ARG A 124 -6.65 -2.18 -10.93
CA ARG A 124 -5.29 -2.31 -10.36
C ARG A 124 -4.60 -0.95 -10.24
N ALA A 125 -4.78 -0.07 -11.23
CA ALA A 125 -4.28 1.30 -11.17
C ALA A 125 -4.93 2.12 -10.05
N ARG A 126 -6.25 1.98 -9.84
CA ARG A 126 -6.95 2.62 -8.70
C ARG A 126 -6.46 2.11 -7.36
N VAL A 127 -6.30 0.79 -7.21
CA VAL A 127 -5.74 0.21 -5.99
C VAL A 127 -4.32 0.73 -5.75
N LEU A 128 -3.47 0.75 -6.77
CA LEU A 128 -2.12 1.28 -6.66
C LEU A 128 -2.11 2.74 -6.15
N GLY A 129 -2.99 3.59 -6.69
CA GLY A 129 -3.18 4.96 -6.24
C GLY A 129 -3.50 5.04 -4.74
N ASP A 130 -4.51 4.31 -4.27
CA ASP A 130 -4.88 4.27 -2.85
C ASP A 130 -3.74 3.78 -1.95
N LEU A 131 -2.98 2.78 -2.40
CA LEU A 131 -1.83 2.26 -1.66
C LEU A 131 -0.74 3.33 -1.52
N VAL A 132 -0.40 3.99 -2.63
CA VAL A 132 0.60 5.06 -2.66
C VAL A 132 0.18 6.24 -1.78
N ASP A 133 -1.03 6.75 -1.97
CA ASP A 133 -1.56 7.88 -1.19
C ASP A 133 -1.60 7.54 0.30
N GLY A 134 -2.06 6.34 0.67
CA GLY A 134 -2.09 5.92 2.05
C GLY A 134 -0.72 5.73 2.70
N ILE A 135 0.29 5.32 1.92
CA ILE A 135 1.67 5.26 2.41
C ILE A 135 2.23 6.67 2.62
N LEU A 136 1.90 7.62 1.76
CA LEU A 136 2.48 8.96 1.75
C LEU A 136 1.72 10.01 2.58
N GLU A 137 0.57 9.68 3.16
CA GLU A 137 -0.29 10.63 3.88
C GLU A 137 0.43 11.51 4.94
N ASP A 138 1.47 10.99 5.59
CA ASP A 138 2.23 11.69 6.65
C ASP A 138 3.60 12.22 6.19
N GLU A 139 3.93 12.13 4.90
CA GLU A 139 5.25 12.49 4.34
C GLU A 139 5.35 13.97 3.89
N GLY A 140 4.39 14.81 4.30
CA GLY A 140 4.24 16.24 3.94
C GLY A 140 4.78 17.24 4.95
#